data_AF-I3ED00-F1
#
_entry.id   AF-I3ED00-F1
#
_cell.length_a   1.000
_cell.length_b   1.000
_cell.length_c   1.000
_cell.angle_alpha   90.00
_cell.angle_beta   90.00
_cell.angle_gamma   90.00
#
_symmetry.space_group_name_H-M   'P 1'
#
loop_
_entity.id
_entity.type
_entity.pdbx_description
1 polymer ?
#
loop_
_entity_poly.entity_id
_entity_poly.type
_entity_poly.pdbx_seq_one_letter_code
_entity_poly.pdbx_strand_id
1 'polypeptide(L)'
;MPLYNRKTDEFANRKIDKGDVSIEPALLCLFFLFAFDSRTGRYDISHIPNPSKELKRFFAKYSDPLQVMDYTMHREWHRVVEDLPNEDIFYRLDSSDSRNKIQFGILNMIYIMREIAGKNDTKINENIESIKNIINSHKRSISKSNKNKILMDVQEICISLSKKKKFKTQCDSFFTKRIENNIMDIGIYEDSPFQIIYKKKEEDPGSIVIDIDDLSDPYDHYNGGVKCKVSENMLRNGAGAAEKTLYDIKKIYMKSMNYIGCIMRQ
;
A
#
# COMPACT_ATOMS: atom_id res chain seq x y z
N MET A 1 17.17 -0.94 1.42
CA MET A 1 16.87 -2.38 1.33
C MET A 1 17.70 -2.98 0.19
N PRO A 2 18.04 -4.29 0.18
CA PRO A 2 18.77 -4.87 -0.93
C PRO A 2 17.82 -5.09 -2.11
N LEU A 3 18.33 -4.97 -3.33
CA LEU A 3 17.54 -5.04 -4.56
C LEU A 3 17.16 -6.49 -4.88
N TYR A 4 15.88 -6.82 -5.05
CA TYR A 4 15.46 -8.17 -5.41
C TYR A 4 15.47 -8.39 -6.93
N ASN A 5 15.99 -9.51 -7.41
CA ASN A 5 15.91 -9.92 -8.81
C ASN A 5 15.05 -11.17 -8.92
N ARG A 6 13.90 -11.08 -9.60
CA ARG A 6 12.96 -12.21 -9.72
C ARG A 6 13.45 -13.29 -10.68
N LYS A 7 14.28 -12.93 -11.67
CA LYS A 7 14.85 -13.89 -12.63
C LYS A 7 15.87 -14.82 -11.97
N THR A 8 16.72 -14.29 -11.09
CA THR A 8 17.75 -15.07 -10.38
C THR A 8 17.30 -15.55 -8.99
N ASP A 9 16.18 -15.04 -8.48
CA ASP A 9 15.66 -15.32 -7.14
C ASP A 9 16.58 -14.85 -5.99
N GLU A 10 17.40 -13.83 -6.25
CA GLU A 10 18.47 -13.37 -5.37
C GLU A 10 18.35 -11.89 -5.01
N PHE A 11 18.97 -11.50 -3.90
CA PHE A 11 19.14 -10.11 -3.50
C PHE A 11 20.51 -9.62 -3.92
N ALA A 12 20.56 -8.55 -4.71
CA ALA A 12 21.80 -7.87 -5.05
C ALA A 12 22.20 -6.90 -3.92
N ASN A 13 23.42 -7.04 -3.42
CA ASN A 13 24.03 -6.09 -2.48
C ASN A 13 24.46 -4.83 -3.22
N ARG A 14 23.51 -3.94 -3.53
CA ARG A 14 23.79 -2.55 -3.90
C ARG A 14 23.41 -1.61 -2.77
N LYS A 15 24.21 -0.57 -2.56
CA LYS A 15 23.84 0.55 -1.69
C LYS A 15 22.67 1.29 -2.34
N ILE A 16 21.58 1.45 -1.60
CA ILE A 16 20.51 2.37 -1.96
C ILE A 16 20.88 3.75 -1.43
N ASP A 17 20.79 4.77 -2.28
CA ASP A 17 21.03 6.15 -1.89
C ASP A 17 20.00 6.63 -0.86
N LYS A 18 20.46 7.44 0.09
CA LYS A 18 19.60 7.99 1.15
C LYS A 18 18.59 8.94 0.51
N GLY A 19 17.30 8.62 0.63
CA GLY A 19 16.22 9.53 0.26
C GLY A 19 14.96 8.85 -0.26
N ASP A 20 15.05 7.63 -0.81
CA ASP A 20 13.91 7.00 -1.46
C ASP A 20 12.81 6.60 -0.46
N VAL A 21 11.74 7.39 -0.44
CA VAL A 21 10.48 6.97 0.16
C VAL A 21 9.84 5.91 -0.75
N SER A 22 9.31 4.86 -0.16
CA SER A 22 8.97 3.61 -0.84
C SER A 22 7.48 3.33 -0.58
N ILE A 23 6.74 2.96 -1.63
CA ILE A 23 5.32 2.58 -1.52
C ILE A 23 5.16 1.19 -0.92
N GLU A 24 6.24 0.42 -0.88
CA GLU A 24 6.29 -0.97 -0.47
C GLU A 24 5.84 -1.14 1.00
N PRO A 25 6.31 -0.33 1.98
CA PRO A 25 5.75 -0.32 3.33
C PRO A 25 4.25 0.00 3.40
N ALA A 26 3.73 0.84 2.50
CA ALA A 26 2.31 1.16 2.42
C ALA A 26 1.49 -0.06 2.02
N LEU A 27 1.93 -0.73 0.96
CA LEU A 27 1.34 -1.97 0.48
C LEU A 27 1.43 -3.05 1.56
N LEU A 28 2.54 -3.18 2.28
CA LEU A 28 2.65 -4.12 3.40
C LEU A 28 1.59 -3.87 4.46
N CYS A 29 1.43 -2.61 4.89
CA CYS A 29 0.41 -2.24 5.88
C CYS A 29 -1.00 -2.55 5.37
N LEU A 30 -1.32 -2.22 4.12
CA LEU A 30 -2.61 -2.55 3.50
C LEU A 30 -2.87 -4.06 3.50
N PHE A 31 -1.88 -4.86 3.11
CA PHE A 31 -2.03 -6.31 3.08
C PHE A 31 -2.19 -6.94 4.46
N PHE A 32 -1.57 -6.39 5.50
CA PHE A 32 -1.88 -6.79 6.87
C PHE A 32 -3.33 -6.49 7.26
N LEU A 33 -3.86 -5.32 6.88
CA LEU A 33 -5.27 -4.98 7.13
C LEU A 33 -6.24 -5.85 6.31
N PHE A 34 -5.89 -6.19 5.08
CA PHE A 34 -6.66 -7.09 4.23
C PHE A 34 -6.72 -8.51 4.82
N ALA A 35 -5.59 -9.02 5.30
CA ALA A 35 -5.45 -10.37 5.79
C ALA A 35 -5.94 -10.58 7.23
N PHE A 36 -6.05 -9.53 8.05
CA PHE A 36 -6.36 -9.70 9.47
C PHE A 36 -7.75 -10.31 9.72
N ASP A 37 -7.78 -11.52 10.31
CA ASP A 37 -9.00 -12.12 10.82
C ASP A 37 -9.13 -11.89 12.32
N SER A 38 -10.00 -10.94 12.68
CA SER A 38 -10.33 -10.63 14.08
C SER A 38 -10.88 -11.82 14.89
N ARG A 39 -11.38 -12.89 14.24
CA ARG A 39 -11.90 -14.07 14.93
C ARG A 39 -10.77 -14.96 15.43
N THR A 40 -9.72 -15.14 14.63
CA THR A 40 -8.56 -15.98 14.96
C THR A 40 -7.43 -15.17 15.59
N GLY A 41 -7.46 -13.84 15.44
CA GLY A 41 -6.38 -12.94 15.83
C GLY A 41 -5.13 -13.09 14.97
N ARG A 42 -5.26 -13.69 13.77
CA ARG A 42 -4.14 -13.99 12.86
C ARG A 42 -4.38 -13.44 11.46
N TYR A 43 -3.33 -13.36 10.66
CA TYR A 43 -3.45 -13.09 9.24
C TYR A 43 -3.88 -14.34 8.47
N ASP A 44 -4.88 -14.18 7.61
CA ASP A 44 -5.45 -15.23 6.76
C ASP A 44 -5.78 -14.65 5.38
N ILE A 45 -5.13 -15.19 4.36
CA ILE A 45 -5.30 -14.78 2.96
C ILE A 45 -6.18 -15.74 2.14
N SER A 46 -6.83 -16.73 2.76
CA SER A 46 -7.68 -17.71 2.06
C SER A 46 -8.84 -17.10 1.27
N HIS A 47 -9.22 -15.86 1.61
CA HIS A 47 -10.29 -15.10 0.97
C HIS A 47 -9.81 -14.28 -0.23
N ILE A 48 -8.48 -14.08 -0.38
CA ILE A 48 -7.91 -13.34 -1.49
C ILE A 48 -8.12 -14.17 -2.77
N PRO A 49 -8.66 -13.59 -3.86
CA PRO A 49 -9.13 -14.36 -5.01
C PRO A 49 -8.01 -15.05 -5.79
N ASN A 50 -6.86 -14.39 -5.97
CA ASN A 50 -5.72 -15.00 -6.66
C ASN A 50 -4.38 -14.55 -6.05
N PRO A 51 -4.03 -15.05 -4.85
CA PRO A 51 -2.79 -14.68 -4.20
C PRO A 51 -1.59 -15.35 -4.89
N SER A 52 -0.57 -14.54 -5.21
CA SER A 52 0.68 -15.01 -5.81
C SER A 52 1.41 -16.00 -4.90
N LYS A 53 2.33 -16.77 -5.47
CA LYS A 53 3.13 -17.75 -4.72
C LYS A 53 3.93 -17.08 -3.60
N GLU A 54 4.45 -15.90 -3.89
CA GLU A 54 5.30 -15.09 -3.02
C GLU A 54 4.46 -14.49 -1.89
N LEU A 55 3.25 -14.00 -2.19
CA LEU A 55 2.30 -13.54 -1.18
C LEU A 55 1.88 -14.69 -0.24
N LYS A 56 1.60 -15.88 -0.80
CA LYS A 56 1.31 -17.09 -0.01
C LYS A 56 2.46 -17.46 0.91
N ARG A 57 3.70 -17.47 0.39
CA ARG A 57 4.89 -17.77 1.19
C ARG A 57 5.11 -16.74 2.29
N PHE A 58 4.91 -15.46 1.98
CA PHE A 58 5.04 -14.38 2.96
C PHE A 58 4.09 -14.57 4.14
N PHE A 59 2.79 -14.73 3.88
CA PHE A 59 1.80 -14.90 4.94
C PHE A 59 1.84 -16.27 5.63
N ALA A 60 2.36 -17.31 4.99
CA ALA A 60 2.64 -18.58 5.66
C ALA A 60 3.73 -18.42 6.75
N LYS A 61 4.73 -17.58 6.48
CA LYS A 61 5.83 -17.29 7.42
C LYS A 61 5.47 -16.24 8.46
N TYR A 62 4.73 -15.21 8.07
CA TYR A 62 4.41 -14.03 8.88
C TYR A 62 2.89 -13.93 9.15
N SER A 63 2.31 -15.00 9.70
CA SER A 63 0.86 -15.06 10.00
C SER A 63 0.47 -14.48 11.36
N ASP A 64 1.45 -14.25 12.25
CA ASP A 64 1.24 -13.71 13.59
C ASP A 64 1.38 -12.18 13.61
N PRO A 65 0.31 -11.43 13.92
CA PRO A 65 0.35 -9.97 14.04
C PRO A 65 1.27 -9.43 15.14
N LEU A 66 1.64 -10.25 16.13
CA LEU A 66 2.56 -9.86 17.20
C LEU A 66 4.04 -10.06 16.83
N GLN A 67 4.31 -10.65 15.67
CA GLN A 67 5.67 -10.81 15.19
C GLN A 67 6.31 -9.44 14.94
N VAL A 68 7.53 -9.27 15.44
CA VAL A 68 8.29 -8.04 15.26
C VAL A 68 8.59 -7.87 13.77
N MET A 69 8.24 -6.70 13.23
CA MET A 69 8.62 -6.32 11.89
C MET A 69 10.11 -5.95 11.88
N ASP A 70 10.91 -6.85 11.34
CA ASP A 70 12.37 -6.71 11.25
C ASP A 70 12.84 -6.51 9.79
N TYR A 71 14.14 -6.31 9.62
CA TYR A 71 14.76 -6.16 8.31
C TYR A 71 14.48 -7.36 7.38
N THR A 72 14.39 -8.58 7.94
CA THR A 72 14.15 -9.79 7.16
C THR A 72 12.71 -9.86 6.65
N MET A 73 11.73 -9.44 7.45
CA MET A 73 10.34 -9.30 7.00
C MET A 73 10.23 -8.29 5.87
N HIS A 74 10.82 -7.11 6.02
CA HIS A 74 10.82 -6.12 4.94
C HIS A 74 11.48 -6.65 3.67
N ARG A 75 12.65 -7.30 3.78
CA ARG A 75 13.33 -7.92 2.65
C ARG A 75 12.47 -8.96 1.94
N GLU A 76 11.80 -9.84 2.69
CA GLU A 76 10.86 -10.81 2.11
C GLU A 76 9.63 -10.14 1.49
N TRP A 77 9.20 -8.98 2.01
CA TRP A 77 8.11 -8.21 1.41
C TRP A 77 8.51 -7.61 0.07
N HIS A 78 9.74 -7.09 -0.08
CA HIS A 78 10.24 -6.62 -1.37
C HIS A 78 10.17 -7.71 -2.45
N ARG A 79 10.45 -8.97 -2.10
CA ARG A 79 10.27 -10.12 -3.00
C ARG A 79 8.82 -10.35 -3.45
N VAL A 80 7.83 -9.89 -2.69
CA VAL A 80 6.42 -9.94 -3.08
C VAL A 80 6.09 -8.88 -4.14
N VAL A 81 6.62 -7.66 -4.02
CA VAL A 81 6.15 -6.48 -4.79
C VAL A 81 7.12 -5.97 -5.87
N GLU A 82 8.41 -6.31 -5.80
CA GLU A 82 9.42 -5.89 -6.77
C GLU A 82 9.49 -6.83 -7.98
N ASP A 83 9.98 -6.29 -9.11
CA ASP A 83 10.26 -7.00 -10.36
C ASP A 83 9.09 -7.91 -10.80
N LEU A 84 7.87 -7.37 -10.71
CA LEU A 84 6.66 -8.10 -11.08
C LEU A 84 6.54 -8.20 -12.60
N PRO A 85 6.10 -9.36 -13.15
CA PRO A 85 5.95 -9.57 -14.58
C PRO A 85 4.64 -8.97 -15.11
N ASN A 86 4.45 -7.67 -14.90
CA ASN A 86 3.30 -6.91 -15.38
C ASN A 86 3.79 -5.59 -15.98
N GLU A 87 3.46 -5.38 -17.25
CA GLU A 87 3.85 -4.20 -18.03
C GLU A 87 3.10 -2.93 -17.60
N ASP A 88 1.94 -3.08 -16.96
CA ASP A 88 1.17 -1.97 -16.40
C ASP A 88 1.80 -1.40 -15.11
N ILE A 89 2.78 -2.11 -14.51
CA ILE A 89 3.48 -1.64 -13.30
C ILE A 89 4.72 -0.86 -13.69
N PHE A 90 4.80 0.37 -13.18
CA PHE A 90 5.87 1.30 -13.46
C PHE A 90 6.94 1.29 -12.38
N TYR A 91 8.18 1.23 -12.85
CA TYR A 91 9.39 1.30 -12.05
C TYR A 91 10.21 2.49 -12.57
N ARG A 92 10.90 3.20 -11.67
CA ARG A 92 11.82 4.27 -12.05
C ARG A 92 13.00 3.68 -12.80
N LEU A 93 13.34 4.30 -13.94
CA LEU A 93 14.49 3.92 -14.75
C LEU A 93 15.74 4.70 -14.27
N ASP A 94 16.22 4.41 -13.06
CA ASP A 94 17.48 4.98 -12.59
C ASP A 94 18.68 4.15 -13.09
N SER A 95 18.98 4.30 -14.38
CA SER A 95 20.24 3.85 -15.03
C SER A 95 20.57 2.35 -15.03
N SER A 96 19.71 1.47 -14.52
CA SER A 96 19.82 0.02 -14.74
C SER A 96 18.45 -0.59 -15.01
N ASP A 97 18.40 -1.71 -15.76
CA ASP A 97 17.21 -2.52 -16.05
C ASP A 97 16.53 -3.11 -14.79
N SER A 98 16.79 -2.56 -13.61
CA SER A 98 16.25 -3.00 -12.33
C SER A 98 14.83 -2.49 -12.14
N ARG A 99 13.86 -3.39 -12.28
CA ARG A 99 12.44 -3.17 -11.93
C ARG A 99 12.21 -3.24 -10.42
N ASN A 100 12.99 -2.45 -9.68
CA ASN A 100 13.11 -2.60 -8.22
C ASN A 100 12.70 -1.33 -7.47
N LYS A 101 12.69 -0.17 -8.14
CA LYS A 101 12.18 1.07 -7.56
C LYS A 101 10.80 1.35 -8.11
N ILE A 102 9.77 1.09 -7.33
CA ILE A 102 8.41 1.29 -7.80
C ILE A 102 8.10 2.78 -7.89
N GLN A 103 7.62 3.24 -9.05
CA GLN A 103 7.22 4.63 -9.23
C GLN A 103 5.97 4.95 -8.41
N PHE A 104 5.98 6.03 -7.65
CA PHE A 104 4.80 6.45 -6.90
C PHE A 104 3.63 6.83 -7.83
N GLY A 105 2.45 6.34 -7.49
CA GLY A 105 1.17 6.60 -8.16
C GLY A 105 0.08 5.67 -7.63
N ILE A 106 -1.14 6.19 -7.41
CA ILE A 106 -2.25 5.39 -6.85
C ILE A 106 -2.68 4.28 -7.81
N LEU A 107 -2.73 4.57 -9.13
CA LEU A 107 -3.03 3.52 -10.10
C LEU A 107 -1.92 2.48 -10.15
N ASN A 108 -0.65 2.90 -10.08
CA ASN A 108 0.48 1.97 -10.02
C ASN A 108 0.42 1.05 -8.78
N MET A 109 0.09 1.59 -7.60
CA MET A 109 -0.16 0.80 -6.38
C MET A 109 -1.27 -0.25 -6.59
N ILE A 110 -2.35 0.14 -7.28
CA ILE A 110 -3.48 -0.75 -7.56
C ILE A 110 -3.06 -1.87 -8.54
N TYR A 111 -2.24 -1.57 -9.56
CA TYR A 111 -1.73 -2.62 -10.46
C TYR A 111 -0.89 -3.66 -9.73
N ILE A 112 -0.10 -3.24 -8.72
CA ILE A 112 0.66 -4.17 -7.88
C ILE A 112 -0.28 -5.02 -7.06
N MET A 113 -1.27 -4.42 -6.39
CA MET A 113 -2.30 -5.14 -5.63
C MET A 113 -3.02 -6.17 -6.50
N ARG A 114 -3.41 -5.79 -7.72
CA ARG A 114 -4.02 -6.69 -8.71
C ARG A 114 -3.06 -7.82 -9.07
N GLU A 115 -1.81 -7.53 -9.37
CA GLU A 115 -0.86 -8.57 -9.79
C GLU A 115 -0.60 -9.61 -8.70
N ILE A 116 -0.49 -9.20 -7.43
CA ILE A 116 -0.13 -10.12 -6.35
C ILE A 116 -1.33 -10.79 -5.67
N ALA A 117 -2.55 -10.27 -5.85
CA ALA A 117 -3.71 -10.71 -5.06
C ALA A 117 -5.01 -10.90 -5.87
N GLY A 118 -5.10 -10.35 -7.09
CA GLY A 118 -6.37 -10.25 -7.80
C GLY A 118 -6.27 -10.36 -9.32
N LYS A 119 -5.22 -11.00 -9.87
CA LYS A 119 -4.87 -10.94 -11.30
C LYS A 119 -6.05 -11.26 -12.24
N ASN A 120 -6.88 -12.23 -11.82
CA ASN A 120 -8.01 -12.74 -12.59
C ASN A 120 -9.37 -12.36 -11.98
N ASP A 121 -9.40 -11.47 -10.99
CA ASP A 121 -10.65 -11.04 -10.36
C ASP A 121 -11.34 -10.01 -11.26
N THR A 122 -12.53 -10.36 -11.75
CA THR A 122 -13.28 -9.53 -12.70
C THR A 122 -13.63 -8.16 -12.10
N LYS A 123 -14.04 -8.11 -10.84
CA LYS A 123 -14.47 -6.87 -10.20
C LYS A 123 -13.30 -5.91 -9.98
N ILE A 124 -12.13 -6.44 -9.58
CA ILE A 124 -10.90 -5.65 -9.48
C ILE A 124 -10.52 -5.10 -10.84
N ASN A 125 -10.53 -5.92 -11.89
CA ASN A 125 -10.16 -5.50 -13.24
C ASN A 125 -11.14 -4.46 -13.82
N GLU A 126 -12.45 -4.59 -13.58
CA GLU A 126 -13.47 -3.61 -13.98
C GLU A 126 -13.28 -2.25 -13.29
N ASN A 127 -12.99 -2.25 -12.00
CA ASN A 127 -12.71 -1.03 -11.24
C ASN A 127 -11.43 -0.34 -11.73
N ILE A 128 -10.38 -1.11 -12.05
CA ILE A 128 -9.15 -0.58 -12.66
C ILE A 128 -9.44 0.08 -14.01
N GLU A 129 -10.20 -0.60 -14.86
CA GLU A 129 -10.54 -0.08 -16.19
C GLU A 129 -11.40 1.19 -16.10
N SER A 130 -12.34 1.25 -15.14
CA SER A 130 -13.09 2.47 -14.83
C SER A 130 -12.16 3.65 -14.46
N ILE A 131 -11.20 3.42 -13.55
CA ILE A 131 -10.20 4.43 -13.16
C ILE A 131 -9.38 4.89 -14.38
N LYS A 132 -8.86 3.94 -15.17
CA LYS A 132 -8.06 4.21 -16.39
C LYS A 132 -8.82 5.09 -17.38
N ASN A 133 -10.08 4.76 -17.64
CA ASN A 133 -10.91 5.54 -18.56
C ASN A 133 -11.09 6.97 -18.08
N ILE A 134 -11.34 7.17 -16.79
CA ILE A 134 -11.49 8.51 -16.21
C ILE A 134 -10.21 9.34 -16.39
N ILE A 135 -9.04 8.80 -16.02
CA ILE A 135 -7.77 9.55 -16.08
C ILE A 135 -7.32 9.84 -17.52
N ASN A 136 -7.59 8.92 -18.46
CA ASN A 136 -7.20 9.08 -19.86
C ASN A 136 -8.09 10.08 -20.61
N SER A 137 -9.38 10.15 -20.27
CA SER A 137 -10.31 11.12 -20.86
C SER A 137 -10.14 12.55 -20.32
N HIS A 138 -9.56 12.72 -19.13
CA HIS A 138 -9.55 14.01 -18.41
C HIS A 138 -8.14 14.48 -18.04
N LYS A 139 -7.30 14.73 -19.06
CA LYS A 139 -5.86 15.03 -18.92
C LYS A 139 -5.49 16.33 -18.18
N ARG A 140 -6.46 17.20 -17.82
CA ARG A 140 -6.20 18.52 -17.21
C ARG A 140 -6.95 18.75 -15.90
N SER A 141 -8.18 18.28 -15.77
CA SER A 141 -8.92 18.34 -14.52
C SER A 141 -9.98 17.24 -14.45
N ILE A 142 -10.04 16.59 -13.29
CA ILE A 142 -11.04 15.55 -13.01
C ILE A 142 -12.24 16.23 -12.35
N SER A 143 -13.43 16.05 -12.93
CA SER A 143 -14.68 16.57 -12.35
C SER A 143 -14.94 15.94 -10.98
N LYS A 144 -15.75 16.60 -10.14
CA LYS A 144 -16.11 16.08 -8.81
C LYS A 144 -16.75 14.69 -8.87
N SER A 145 -17.64 14.44 -9.84
CA SER A 145 -18.27 13.13 -10.03
C SER A 145 -17.25 12.04 -10.37
N ASN A 146 -16.28 12.35 -11.25
CA ASN A 146 -15.22 11.43 -11.62
C ASN A 146 -14.24 11.18 -10.47
N LYS A 147 -13.94 12.20 -9.66
CA LYS A 147 -13.14 12.03 -8.44
C LYS A 147 -13.83 11.06 -7.47
N ASN A 148 -15.13 11.25 -7.22
CA ASN A 148 -15.91 10.35 -6.38
C ASN A 148 -15.95 8.92 -6.94
N LYS A 149 -16.07 8.76 -8.26
CA LYS A 149 -16.04 7.45 -8.91
C LYS A 149 -14.70 6.74 -8.72
N ILE A 150 -13.58 7.42 -8.93
CA ILE A 150 -12.25 6.88 -8.65
C ILE A 150 -12.15 6.44 -7.19
N LEU A 151 -12.52 7.28 -6.23
CA LEU A 151 -12.48 6.93 -4.81
C LEU A 151 -13.29 5.65 -4.53
N MET A 152 -14.52 5.56 -5.05
CA MET A 152 -15.36 4.37 -4.90
C MET A 152 -14.72 3.12 -5.53
N ASP A 153 -14.11 3.23 -6.72
CA ASP A 153 -13.46 2.11 -7.39
C ASP A 153 -12.25 1.60 -6.59
N VAL A 154 -11.43 2.51 -6.04
CA VAL A 154 -10.32 2.14 -5.12
C VAL A 154 -10.85 1.47 -3.85
N GLN A 155 -11.96 1.98 -3.30
CA GLN A 155 -12.59 1.40 -2.11
C GLN A 155 -13.08 -0.02 -2.37
N GLU A 156 -13.75 -0.26 -3.50
CA GLU A 156 -14.26 -1.58 -3.89
C GLU A 156 -13.12 -2.58 -4.12
N ILE A 157 -11.97 -2.14 -4.64
CA ILE A 157 -10.77 -2.98 -4.75
C ILE A 157 -10.27 -3.37 -3.34
N CYS A 158 -10.13 -2.41 -2.42
CA CYS A 158 -9.71 -2.68 -1.04
C CYS A 158 -10.68 -3.63 -0.32
N ILE A 159 -11.98 -3.47 -0.54
CA ILE A 159 -13.03 -4.34 0.01
C ILE A 159 -12.91 -5.76 -0.56
N SER A 160 -12.69 -5.90 -1.87
CA SER A 160 -12.58 -7.19 -2.54
C SER A 160 -11.38 -8.00 -2.06
N LEU A 161 -10.29 -7.32 -1.71
CA LEU A 161 -9.09 -7.93 -1.16
C LEU A 161 -9.14 -8.18 0.35
N SER A 162 -10.17 -7.68 1.06
CA SER A 162 -10.22 -7.72 2.53
C SER A 162 -11.16 -8.78 3.09
N LYS A 163 -10.69 -9.46 4.15
CA LYS A 163 -11.48 -10.41 4.94
C LYS A 163 -12.71 -9.76 5.56
N LYS A 164 -12.61 -8.50 6.00
CA LYS A 164 -13.64 -7.80 6.79
C LYS A 164 -14.46 -6.79 5.99
N LYS A 165 -14.08 -6.49 4.74
CA LYS A 165 -14.84 -5.60 3.83
C LYS A 165 -15.17 -4.21 4.43
N LYS A 166 -14.31 -3.69 5.31
CA LYS A 166 -14.53 -2.41 6.03
C LYS A 166 -13.47 -1.37 5.67
N PHE A 167 -13.59 -0.84 4.47
CA PHE A 167 -12.72 0.22 3.97
C PHE A 167 -13.54 1.42 3.51
N LYS A 168 -12.99 2.61 3.74
CA LYS A 168 -13.43 3.86 3.14
C LYS A 168 -12.23 4.53 2.47
N THR A 169 -12.43 5.12 1.30
CA THR A 169 -11.46 6.00 0.67
C THR A 169 -11.93 7.45 0.75
N GLN A 170 -11.00 8.39 0.91
CA GLN A 170 -11.28 9.81 0.79
C GLN A 170 -10.03 10.58 0.40
N CYS A 171 -10.21 11.68 -0.31
CA CYS A 171 -9.17 12.62 -0.71
C CYS A 171 -9.89 13.90 -1.14
N ASP A 172 -9.51 15.06 -0.61
CA ASP A 172 -10.22 16.31 -0.92
C ASP A 172 -9.94 16.77 -2.36
N SER A 173 -8.69 16.59 -2.81
CA SER A 173 -8.27 16.88 -4.16
C SER A 173 -7.11 16.01 -4.61
N PHE A 174 -7.20 15.57 -5.86
CA PHE A 174 -6.14 14.91 -6.59
C PHE A 174 -6.25 15.30 -8.07
N PHE A 175 -5.21 15.02 -8.84
CA PHE A 175 -5.09 15.40 -10.25
C PHE A 175 -4.55 14.23 -11.09
N THR A 176 -4.68 14.34 -12.41
CA THR A 176 -4.02 13.39 -13.31
C THR A 176 -2.55 13.76 -13.44
N LYS A 177 -1.66 12.88 -13.00
CA LYS A 177 -0.21 13.05 -13.12
C LYS A 177 0.27 12.26 -14.34
N ARG A 178 1.11 12.87 -15.16
CA ARG A 178 1.84 12.11 -16.17
C ARG A 178 3.14 11.61 -15.53
N ILE A 179 3.34 10.29 -15.54
CA ILE A 179 4.60 9.67 -15.13
C ILE A 179 5.50 9.46 -16.36
N GLU A 180 6.69 8.88 -16.16
CA GLU A 180 7.60 8.56 -17.26
C GLU A 180 6.91 7.75 -18.38
N ASN A 181 7.39 7.92 -19.62
CA ASN A 181 6.86 7.25 -20.83
C ASN A 181 5.40 7.59 -21.19
N ASN A 182 4.89 8.77 -20.82
CA ASN A 182 3.54 9.27 -21.14
C ASN A 182 2.38 8.48 -20.53
N ILE A 183 2.62 7.62 -19.55
CA ILE A 183 1.52 7.00 -18.80
C ILE A 183 0.88 8.01 -17.86
N MET A 184 -0.43 7.93 -17.73
CA MET A 184 -1.22 8.70 -16.79
C MET A 184 -1.43 7.91 -15.49
N ASP A 185 -1.28 8.59 -14.37
CA ASP A 185 -1.58 8.10 -13.02
C ASP A 185 -2.36 9.20 -12.26
N ILE A 186 -2.67 8.94 -11.00
CA ILE A 186 -3.29 9.87 -10.07
C ILE A 186 -2.19 10.47 -9.19
N GLY A 187 -1.98 11.77 -9.32
CA GLY A 187 -1.13 12.57 -8.44
C GLY A 187 -1.95 13.17 -7.30
N ILE A 188 -1.29 13.40 -6.17
CA ILE A 188 -1.90 13.88 -4.93
C ILE A 188 -1.27 15.23 -4.59
N TYR A 189 -2.06 16.16 -4.04
CA TYR A 189 -1.53 17.43 -3.54
C TYR A 189 -0.98 17.26 -2.12
N GLU A 190 0.08 17.98 -1.76
CA GLU A 190 0.74 17.89 -0.44
C GLU A 190 -0.23 18.13 0.74
N ASP A 191 -1.23 18.99 0.55
CA ASP A 191 -2.23 19.35 1.56
C ASP A 191 -3.49 18.46 1.50
N SER A 192 -3.52 17.46 0.62
CA SER A 192 -4.69 16.63 0.38
C SER A 192 -4.34 15.14 0.26
N PRO A 193 -3.90 14.48 1.36
CA PRO A 193 -3.58 13.06 1.37
C PRO A 193 -4.68 12.22 0.75
N PHE A 194 -4.28 11.19 0.01
CA PHE A 194 -5.19 10.11 -0.34
C PHE A 194 -5.28 9.13 0.84
N GLN A 195 -6.45 9.02 1.44
CA GLN A 195 -6.65 8.27 2.66
C GLN A 195 -7.37 6.96 2.39
N ILE A 196 -6.79 5.86 2.86
CA ILE A 196 -7.45 4.55 2.95
C ILE A 196 -7.72 4.27 4.42
N ILE A 197 -8.99 4.19 4.79
CA ILE A 197 -9.45 4.12 6.18
C ILE A 197 -10.04 2.74 6.44
N TYR A 198 -9.40 1.97 7.31
CA TYR A 198 -9.91 0.71 7.84
C TYR A 198 -10.71 0.94 9.12
N LYS A 199 -11.95 0.43 9.16
CA LYS A 199 -12.85 0.55 10.32
C LYS A 199 -13.09 -0.79 10.99
N LYS A 200 -13.02 -0.83 12.33
CA LYS A 200 -13.31 -2.04 13.11
C LYS A 200 -14.82 -2.33 13.20
N LYS A 201 -15.66 -1.29 13.39
CA LYS A 201 -17.13 -1.28 13.25
C LYS A 201 -17.63 0.05 12.64
N GLU A 202 -18.91 0.08 12.27
CA GLU A 202 -19.54 1.19 11.52
C GLU A 202 -19.56 2.52 12.30
N GLU A 203 -19.57 2.45 13.63
CA GLU A 203 -19.66 3.58 14.57
C GLU A 203 -18.31 3.91 15.28
N ASP A 204 -17.22 3.19 14.99
CA ASP A 204 -16.10 3.06 15.94
C ASP A 204 -15.00 4.16 15.88
N PRO A 205 -14.67 4.77 17.04
CA PRO A 205 -13.35 5.31 17.37
C PRO A 205 -12.21 4.30 17.18
N GLY A 206 -11.02 4.74 16.75
CA GLY A 206 -9.84 3.85 16.58
C GLY A 206 -9.70 3.23 15.19
N SER A 207 -10.16 3.93 14.15
CA SER A 207 -9.91 3.57 12.75
C SER A 207 -8.42 3.69 12.41
N ILE A 208 -7.94 2.79 11.55
CA ILE A 208 -6.58 2.87 11.00
C ILE A 208 -6.67 3.67 9.70
N VAL A 209 -5.91 4.74 9.61
CA VAL A 209 -5.89 5.67 8.47
C VAL A 209 -4.52 5.57 7.82
N ILE A 210 -4.48 5.07 6.60
CA ILE A 210 -3.26 5.11 5.78
C ILE A 210 -3.36 6.37 4.94
N ASP A 211 -2.59 7.39 5.31
CA ASP A 211 -2.40 8.59 4.50
C ASP A 211 -1.32 8.30 3.46
N ILE A 212 -1.65 8.52 2.20
CA ILE A 212 -0.73 8.47 1.07
C ILE A 212 -0.56 9.91 0.61
N ASP A 213 0.63 10.46 0.85
CA ASP A 213 1.06 11.79 0.50
C ASP A 213 1.97 11.73 -0.74
N ASP A 214 2.02 12.78 -1.57
CA ASP A 214 3.09 12.93 -2.56
C ASP A 214 4.08 13.98 -2.06
N LEU A 215 5.19 13.54 -1.46
CA LEU A 215 6.28 14.41 -0.97
C LEU A 215 7.30 14.76 -2.06
N SER A 216 6.96 14.60 -3.35
CA SER A 216 7.88 14.95 -4.42
C SER A 216 8.07 16.48 -4.48
N ASP A 217 9.16 16.97 -3.90
CA ASP A 217 9.68 18.32 -4.17
C ASP A 217 10.03 18.41 -5.67
N PRO A 218 9.64 19.47 -6.41
CA PRO A 218 10.06 19.67 -7.79
C PRO A 218 11.59 19.70 -8.02
N TYR A 219 12.39 19.84 -6.95
CA TYR A 219 13.85 19.85 -6.99
C TYR A 219 14.51 18.62 -6.37
N ASP A 220 13.75 17.70 -5.76
CA ASP A 220 14.32 16.55 -5.07
C ASP A 220 13.64 15.24 -5.52
N HIS A 221 14.44 14.20 -5.75
CA HIS A 221 14.00 12.94 -6.34
C HIS A 221 13.18 12.07 -5.36
N TYR A 222 12.50 12.66 -4.38
CA TYR A 222 11.67 11.93 -3.43
C TYR A 222 10.46 11.30 -4.12
N ASN A 223 10.07 10.13 -3.63
CA ASN A 223 9.02 9.31 -4.23
C ASN A 223 7.86 9.21 -3.25
N GLY A 224 7.04 10.27 -3.22
CA GLY A 224 5.88 10.32 -2.35
C GLY A 224 6.20 10.19 -0.85
N GLY A 225 5.16 10.12 -0.03
CA GLY A 225 5.19 9.86 1.40
C GLY A 225 4.07 8.90 1.74
N VAL A 226 4.30 7.85 2.52
CA VAL A 226 3.17 7.13 3.13
C VAL A 226 3.25 7.26 4.63
N LYS A 227 2.20 7.81 5.22
CA LYS A 227 2.05 7.99 6.66
C LYS A 227 0.86 7.18 7.18
N CYS A 228 1.15 6.07 7.87
CA CYS A 228 0.10 5.27 8.53
C CYS A 228 -0.23 5.84 9.91
N LYS A 229 -1.37 6.50 10.09
CA LYS A 229 -1.85 7.03 11.37
C LYS A 229 -2.96 6.14 11.95
N VAL A 230 -3.05 6.07 13.28
CA VAL A 230 -4.23 5.52 13.96
C VAL A 230 -4.99 6.69 14.56
N SER A 231 -6.29 6.81 14.29
CA SER A 231 -7.07 7.96 14.78
C SER A 231 -7.14 7.99 16.32
N GLU A 232 -6.99 9.17 16.91
CA GLU A 232 -6.62 9.38 18.32
C GLU A 232 -7.72 9.12 19.37
N ASN A 233 -8.92 8.68 18.98
CA ASN A 233 -10.06 8.57 19.92
C ASN A 233 -10.00 7.33 20.83
N MET A 234 -8.89 7.11 21.55
CA MET A 234 -8.70 5.99 22.49
C MET A 234 -9.00 6.32 23.95
N LEU A 235 -9.11 7.58 24.35
CA LEU A 235 -9.15 7.90 25.78
C LEU A 235 -10.57 8.00 26.33
N ARG A 236 -11.37 6.91 26.33
CA ARG A 236 -12.47 6.81 27.30
C ARG A 236 -12.84 5.44 27.89
N ASN A 237 -12.50 4.27 27.38
CA ASN A 237 -12.95 3.02 28.03
C ASN A 237 -11.93 1.88 27.93
N GLY A 238 -11.29 1.56 29.06
CA GLY A 238 -10.37 0.42 29.21
C GLY A 238 -11.08 -0.80 29.81
N ALA A 239 -10.89 -1.97 29.19
CA ALA A 239 -10.95 -3.31 29.79
C ALA A 239 -11.01 -4.40 28.69
N GLY A 240 -9.89 -5.04 28.35
CA GLY A 240 -9.90 -6.35 27.70
C GLY A 240 -8.54 -6.88 27.21
N ALA A 241 -8.37 -8.21 27.19
CA ALA A 241 -7.16 -8.86 26.66
C ALA A 241 -6.92 -8.58 25.16
N ALA A 242 -8.00 -8.42 24.38
CA ALA A 242 -7.93 -8.00 22.98
C ALA A 242 -7.45 -6.55 22.81
N GLU A 243 -7.63 -5.71 23.82
CA GLU A 243 -7.12 -4.32 23.87
C GLU A 243 -5.60 -4.30 23.94
N LYS A 244 -5.01 -5.19 24.76
CA LYS A 244 -3.57 -5.36 24.86
C LYS A 244 -2.96 -5.84 23.55
N THR A 245 -3.56 -6.85 22.92
CA THR A 245 -3.10 -7.34 21.60
C THR A 245 -3.17 -6.24 20.53
N LEU A 246 -4.26 -5.46 20.48
CA LEU A 246 -4.38 -4.34 19.55
C LEU A 246 -3.44 -3.17 19.89
N TYR A 247 -3.20 -2.90 21.16
CA TYR A 247 -2.23 -1.90 21.63
C TYR A 247 -0.79 -2.32 21.27
N ASP A 248 -0.46 -3.59 21.41
CA ASP A 248 0.86 -4.15 21.06
C ASP A 248 1.05 -4.17 19.54
N ILE A 249 0.03 -4.59 18.77
CA ILE A 249 -0.02 -4.45 17.31
C ILE A 249 0.17 -2.97 16.91
N LYS A 250 -0.56 -2.05 17.54
CA LYS A 250 -0.45 -0.60 17.33
C LYS A 250 0.96 -0.09 17.66
N LYS A 251 1.60 -0.57 18.73
CA LYS A 251 2.96 -0.19 19.11
C LYS A 251 4.00 -0.72 18.12
N ILE A 252 3.78 -1.89 17.52
CA ILE A 252 4.61 -2.44 16.44
C ILE A 252 4.51 -1.55 15.18
N TYR A 253 3.29 -1.17 14.78
CA TYR A 253 3.05 -0.30 13.61
C TYR A 253 3.35 1.19 13.84
N MET A 254 3.32 1.68 15.10
CA MET A 254 3.73 3.04 15.44
C MET A 254 5.24 3.14 15.69
N LYS A 255 5.92 2.09 16.21
CA LYS A 255 7.38 2.07 16.25
C LYS A 255 7.99 1.91 14.86
N SER A 256 7.32 1.26 13.91
CA SER A 256 7.79 1.20 12.53
C SER A 256 7.78 2.56 11.83
N MET A 257 6.96 3.53 12.26
CA MET A 257 7.08 4.94 11.83
C MET A 257 8.45 5.54 12.20
N ASN A 258 9.07 5.08 13.29
CA ASN A 258 10.44 5.48 13.66
C ASN A 258 11.50 4.57 13.02
N TYR A 259 11.13 3.39 12.54
CA TYR A 259 12.08 2.38 12.03
C TYR A 259 12.45 2.61 10.56
N ILE A 260 11.60 3.24 9.75
CA ILE A 260 11.99 3.70 8.40
C ILE A 260 13.09 4.78 8.51
N GLY A 261 13.00 5.67 9.50
CA GLY A 261 14.06 6.65 9.81
C GLY A 261 15.29 6.07 10.52
N CYS A 262 15.15 5.01 11.32
CA CYS A 262 16.25 4.41 12.09
C CYS A 262 17.04 3.33 11.33
N ILE A 263 16.43 2.55 10.42
CA ILE A 263 17.19 1.61 9.57
C ILE A 263 18.17 2.36 8.65
N MET A 264 17.91 3.63 8.33
CA MET A 264 18.80 4.47 7.51
C MET A 264 19.89 5.21 8.31
N ARG A 265 19.97 4.99 9.64
CA ARG A 265 20.96 5.61 10.55
C ARG A 265 21.92 4.61 11.22
N GLN A 266 21.94 3.35 10.79
CA GLN A 266 23.00 2.39 11.14
C GLN A 266 23.74 1.99 9.87
#